data_AF-A0A7C7IF34-F1
#
_entry.id   AF-A0A7C7IF34-F1
#
_cell.length_a   1.000
_cell.length_b   1.000
_cell.length_c   1.000
_cell.angle_alpha   90.00
_cell.angle_beta   90.00
_cell.angle_gamma   90.00
#
_symmetry.space_group_name_H-M   'P 1'
#
loop_
_entity.id
_entity.type
_entity.pdbx_description
1 polymer ?
#
loop_
_entity_poly.entity_id
_entity_poly.type
_entity_poly.pdbx_seq_one_letter_code
_entity_poly.pdbx_strand_id
1 'polypeptide(L)' 'MHRTLKESTETALQEYFKTLNGNAPNGLYKLVINEVELPLIEAVMAFTNKNQSQAAEILGINRSTLRKKLKLFELIK' A
#
# COMPACT_ATOMS: atom_id res chain seq x y z
N MET A 1 -12.77 11.84 17.04
CA MET A 1 -11.30 11.63 16.96
C MET A 1 -10.99 10.96 15.64
N HIS A 2 -9.98 11.44 14.91
CA HIS A 2 -9.50 10.76 13.71
C HIS A 2 -8.61 9.60 14.13
N ARG A 3 -8.94 8.37 13.72
CA ARG A 3 -8.12 7.19 13.99
C ARG A 3 -6.86 7.26 13.12
N THR A 4 -5.71 7.00 13.70
CA THR A 4 -4.44 6.96 12.97
C THR A 4 -4.35 5.72 12.07
N LEU A 5 -3.46 5.76 11.07
CA LEU A 5 -3.16 4.56 10.27
C LEU A 5 -2.61 3.44 11.16
N LYS A 6 -1.80 3.77 12.18
CA LYS A 6 -1.27 2.81 13.14
C LYS A 6 -2.38 2.05 13.87
N GLU A 7 -3.33 2.75 14.47
CA GLU A 7 -4.45 2.14 15.21
C GLU A 7 -5.34 1.29 14.29
N SER A 8 -5.54 1.74 13.05
CA SER A 8 -6.30 0.99 12.04
C SER A 8 -5.59 -0.32 11.67
N THR A 9 -4.28 -0.27 11.46
CA THR A 9 -3.46 -1.46 11.16
C THR A 9 -3.41 -2.42 12.34
N GLU A 10 -3.26 -1.94 13.58
CA GLU A 10 -3.29 -2.78 14.78
C GLU A 10 -4.62 -3.51 14.92
N THR A 11 -5.73 -2.81 14.70
CA THR A 11 -7.08 -3.41 14.75
C THR A 11 -7.24 -4.50 13.67
N ALA A 12 -6.88 -4.18 12.42
CA ALA A 12 -7.00 -5.12 11.30
C ALA A 12 -6.15 -6.38 11.49
N LEU A 13 -4.91 -6.25 12.00
CA LEU A 13 -4.04 -7.39 12.27
C LEU A 13 -4.58 -8.27 13.41
N GLN A 14 -5.09 -7.66 14.49
CA GLN A 14 -5.70 -8.42 15.58
C GLN A 14 -6.92 -9.21 15.11
N GLU A 15 -7.76 -8.62 14.26
CA GLU A 15 -8.90 -9.31 13.65
C GLU A 15 -8.43 -10.45 12.74
N TYR A 16 -7.47 -10.19 11.86
CA TYR A 16 -6.88 -11.21 10.99
C TYR A 16 -6.35 -12.41 11.78
N PHE A 17 -5.57 -12.18 12.84
CA PHE A 17 -5.03 -13.28 13.65
C PHE A 17 -6.11 -14.11 14.37
N LYS A 18 -7.24 -13.50 14.75
CA LYS A 18 -8.39 -14.25 15.30
C LYS A 18 -9.01 -15.20 14.28
N THR A 19 -8.94 -14.89 12.98
CA THR A 19 -9.50 -15.73 11.91
C THR A 19 -8.59 -16.90 11.50
N LEU A 20 -7.32 -16.89 11.90
CA LEU A 20 -6.35 -17.89 11.47
C LEU A 20 -6.56 -19.29 12.09
N ASN A 21 -7.39 -19.41 13.13
CA ASN A 21 -7.70 -20.68 13.81
C ASN A 21 -6.45 -21.52 14.12
N GLY A 22 -5.35 -20.88 14.54
CA GLY A 22 -4.09 -21.54 14.88
C GLY A 22 -3.11 -21.80 13.73
N ASN A 23 -3.46 -21.43 12.49
CA ASN A 23 -2.54 -21.55 11.35
C ASN A 23 -1.56 -20.36 11.30
N ALA A 24 -0.29 -20.64 11.02
CA ALA A 24 0.69 -19.59 10.79
C ALA A 24 0.44 -18.91 9.42
N PRO A 25 0.35 -17.56 9.35
CA PRO A 25 0.15 -16.88 8.08
C PRO A 25 1.46 -16.87 7.27
N ASN A 26 1.38 -17.19 5.99
CA ASN A 26 2.51 -17.11 5.07
C ASN A 26 2.47 -15.79 4.27
N GLY A 27 3.59 -15.07 4.20
CA GLY A 27 3.69 -13.85 3.39
C GLY A 27 2.98 -12.62 3.95
N LEU A 28 2.65 -12.59 5.25
CA LEU A 28 1.89 -11.50 5.89
C LEU A 28 2.51 -10.11 5.65
N TYR A 29 3.83 -9.99 5.71
CA TYR A 29 4.52 -8.72 5.43
C TYR A 29 4.16 -8.18 4.04
N LYS A 30 4.23 -9.03 3.01
CA LYS A 30 3.90 -8.63 1.64
C LYS A 30 2.42 -8.28 1.50
N LEU A 31 1.53 -9.03 2.15
CA LEU A 31 0.09 -8.74 2.16
C LEU A 31 -0.18 -7.36 2.75
N VAL A 32 0.34 -7.08 3.94
CA VAL A 32 0.11 -5.80 4.64
C VAL A 32 0.72 -4.63 3.86
N ILE A 33 1.95 -4.78 3.38
CA ILE A 33 2.60 -3.70 2.62
C ILE A 33 1.85 -3.41 1.33
N ASN A 34 1.34 -4.42 0.62
CA ASN A 34 0.55 -4.20 -0.60
C ASN A 34 -0.77 -3.45 -0.31
N GLU A 35 -1.47 -3.82 0.76
CA GLU A 35 -2.72 -3.16 1.20
C GLU A 35 -2.52 -1.67 1.54
N VAL A 36 -1.33 -1.28 1.99
CA VAL A 36 -1.00 0.13 2.28
C VAL A 36 -0.43 0.84 1.06
N GLU A 37 0.42 0.17 0.30
CA GLU A 37 1.16 0.78 -0.80
C GLU A 37 0.27 1.09 -2.01
N LEU A 38 -0.69 0.23 -2.33
CA LEU A 38 -1.65 0.46 -3.41
C LEU A 38 -2.43 1.77 -3.22
N PRO A 39 -3.20 1.97 -2.13
CA PRO A 39 -3.99 3.19 -1.95
C PRO A 39 -3.10 4.44 -1.81
N LEU A 40 -1.90 4.32 -1.24
CA LEU A 40 -0.92 5.41 -1.20
C LEU A 40 -0.54 5.86 -2.62
N ILE A 41 -0.17 4.91 -3.49
CA ILE A 41 0.23 5.20 -4.86
C ILE A 41 -0.95 5.75 -5.66
N GLU A 42 -2.15 5.19 -5.51
CA GLU A 42 -3.35 5.68 -6.18
C GLU A 42 -3.68 7.11 -5.80
N ALA A 43 -3.65 7.43 -4.50
CA ALA A 43 -3.92 8.76 -3.99
C ALA A 43 -2.93 9.79 -4.54
N VAL A 44 -1.63 9.47 -4.52
CA VAL A 44 -0.60 10.38 -5.05
C VAL A 44 -0.72 10.51 -6.57
N MET A 45 -0.95 9.41 -7.30
CA MET A 45 -1.15 9.47 -8.75
C MET A 45 -2.40 10.26 -9.13
N ALA A 46 -3.47 10.21 -8.34
CA ALA A 46 -4.64 11.07 -8.55
C ALA A 46 -4.30 12.54 -8.27
N PHE A 47 -3.62 12.81 -7.16
CA PHE A 47 -3.19 14.16 -6.76
C PHE A 47 -2.29 14.83 -7.80
N THR A 48 -1.40 14.06 -8.45
CA THR A 48 -0.51 14.58 -9.51
C THR A 48 -1.10 14.53 -10.91
N ASN A 49 -2.41 14.27 -11.04
CA ASN A 49 -3.09 14.10 -12.33
C ASN A 49 -2.35 13.11 -13.26
N LYS A 50 -1.95 11.97 -12.69
CA LYS A 50 -1.19 10.87 -13.30
C LYS A 50 0.24 11.23 -13.74
N ASN A 51 0.80 12.36 -13.30
CA ASN A 51 2.21 12.69 -13.53
C ASN A 51 3.13 11.81 -12.67
N GLN A 52 3.74 10.79 -13.30
CA GLN A 52 4.62 9.83 -12.62
C GLN A 52 5.92 10.45 -12.09
N SER A 53 6.45 11.50 -12.73
CA SER A 53 7.68 12.13 -12.25
C SER A 53 7.42 12.88 -10.94
N GLN A 54 6.35 13.67 -10.90
CA GLN A 54 5.92 14.37 -9.70
C GLN A 54 5.47 13.41 -8.60
N ALA A 55 4.75 12.33 -8.95
CA ALA A 55 4.34 11.32 -7.98
C ALA A 55 5.54 10.62 -7.35
N ALA A 56 6.57 10.30 -8.13
CA ALA A 56 7.79 9.69 -7.64
C ALA A 56 8.54 10.60 -6.66
N GLU A 57 8.57 11.91 -6.94
CA GLU A 57 9.15 12.92 -6.05
C GLU A 57 8.39 13.01 -4.72
N ILE A 58 7.05 13.10 -4.76
CA ILE A 58 6.20 13.13 -3.56
C ILE A 58 6.35 11.85 -2.73
N LEU A 59 6.38 10.69 -3.39
CA LEU A 59 6.56 9.40 -2.73
C LEU A 59 7.99 9.17 -2.23
N GLY A 60 8.96 10.01 -2.64
CA GLY A 60 10.37 9.85 -2.28
C GLY A 60 11.02 8.59 -2.86
N ILE A 61 10.53 8.09 -3.99
CA ILE A 61 11.05 6.88 -4.66
C ILE A 61 11.53 7.17 -6.07
N ASN A 62 12.44 6.34 -6.57
CA ASN A 62 12.86 6.45 -7.97
C ASN A 62 11.65 6.24 -8.92
N ARG A 63 11.54 7.07 -9.97
CA ARG A 63 10.48 6.96 -10.99
C ARG A 63 10.40 5.56 -11.62
N SER A 64 11.54 4.89 -11.84
CA SER A 64 11.57 3.52 -12.37
C SER A 64 10.96 2.51 -11.38
N THR A 65 11.15 2.72 -10.07
CA THR A 65 10.50 1.94 -9.01
C THR A 65 9.00 2.20 -8.99
N LEU A 66 8.57 3.46 -9.04
CA LEU A 66 7.15 3.80 -9.15
C LEU A 66 6.53 3.12 -10.37
N ARG A 67 7.17 3.21 -11.55
CA ARG A 67 6.66 2.58 -12.77
C ARG A 67 6.51 1.06 -12.64
N LYS A 68 7.44 0.38 -11.98
CA LYS A 68 7.33 -1.07 -11.68
C LYS A 68 6.14 -1.37 -10.77
N LYS A 69 5.92 -0.55 -9.73
CA LYS A 69 4.79 -0.68 -8.81
C LYS A 69 3.45 -0.43 -9.51
N LEU A 70 3.37 0.60 -10.36
CA LEU A 70 2.17 0.87 -11.16
C LEU A 70 1.80 -0.30 -12.08
N LYS A 71 2.78 -0.99 -12.68
CA LYS A 71 2.54 -2.22 -13.45
C LYS A 71 2.10 -3.38 -12.57
N LEU A 72 2.75 -3.56 -11.41
CA LEU A 72 2.41 -4.62 -10.46
C LEU A 72 0.97 -4.51 -9.96
N PHE A 73 0.49 -3.28 -9.77
CA PHE A 73 -0.86 -2.97 -9.34
C PHE A 73 -1.84 -2.74 -10.50
N GLU A 74 -1.44 -3.04 -11.74
CA GLU A 74 -2.29 -2.92 -12.94
C GLU A 74 -2.86 -1.51 -13.19
N LEU A 75 -2.22 -0.48 -12.62
CA LEU A 75 -2.59 0.93 -12.81
C LEU A 75 -2.11 1.49 -14.16
N ILE A 76 -1.16 0.81 -14.80
CA ILE A 76 -0.65 1.10 -16.15
C ILE A 76 -0.28 -0.21 -16.88
N LYS A 77 -0.15 -0.14 -18.21
CA LYS A 77 0.37 -1.25 -19.04
C LYS A 77 1.89 -1.41 -18.92
#